data_AF-A0A969QEA5-F1
#
_entry.id   AF-A0A969QEA5-F1
#
_cell.length_a   1.000
_cell.length_b   1.000
_cell.length_c   1.000
_cell.angle_alpha   90.00
_cell.angle_beta   90.00
_cell.angle_gamma   90.00
#
_symmetry.space_group_name_H-M   'P 1'
#
loop_
_entity.id
_entity.type
_entity.pdbx_description
1 polymer ?
#
loop_
_entity_poly.entity_id
_entity_poly.type
_entity_poly.pdbx_seq_one_letter_code
_entity_poly.pdbx_strand_id
1 'polypeptide(L)'
;MKSWNSCIDRALIVLCSIALASEQSLAALPLQTGVYHGGGSRYIQIAQKANRICFKGFSPNGVTVASVTAETNPPNTYKINGFDGLILKQQDKDTLLFGQTNQLNKYTTNSGFPKEVDSDLQQCLNSQKPFFQQRSGGRGSRS
;
A
#
# COMPACT_ATOMS: atom_id res chain seq x y z
N MET A 1 51.94 -44.64 -47.64
CA MET A 1 51.07 -43.53 -48.08
C MET A 1 51.09 -42.44 -47.02
N LYS A 2 51.40 -41.20 -47.44
CA LYS A 2 51.04 -39.87 -46.87
C LYS A 2 51.14 -39.65 -45.33
N SER A 3 52.07 -38.82 -44.84
CA SER A 3 51.92 -37.35 -44.59
C SER A 3 51.07 -37.09 -43.30
N TRP A 4 51.42 -36.25 -42.30
CA TRP A 4 51.90 -34.86 -42.29
C TRP A 4 52.44 -34.39 -40.92
N ASN A 5 53.16 -33.27 -41.00
CA ASN A 5 53.63 -32.34 -39.97
C ASN A 5 52.51 -31.61 -39.18
N SER A 6 52.97 -30.83 -38.19
CA SER A 6 52.41 -29.54 -37.71
C SER A 6 51.21 -29.64 -36.76
N CYS A 7 50.93 -28.69 -35.86
CA CYS A 7 51.63 -27.55 -35.27
C CYS A 7 50.77 -27.15 -34.05
N ILE A 8 51.41 -26.44 -33.12
CA ILE A 8 50.84 -25.57 -32.09
C ILE A 8 49.67 -24.72 -32.65
N ASP A 9 48.54 -24.55 -31.93
CA ASP A 9 48.03 -23.19 -31.65
C ASP A 9 46.92 -23.08 -30.60
N ARG A 10 46.91 -21.89 -29.99
CA ARG A 10 46.18 -21.40 -28.82
C ARG A 10 44.67 -21.25 -29.06
N ALA A 11 43.87 -21.42 -28.01
CA ALA A 11 42.63 -20.65 -27.85
C ALA A 11 42.33 -20.41 -26.36
N LEU A 12 42.68 -19.22 -25.91
CA LEU A 12 42.35 -18.64 -24.61
C LEU A 12 40.85 -18.27 -24.63
N ILE A 13 39.98 -19.07 -24.02
CA ILE A 13 38.57 -18.71 -23.84
C ILE A 13 38.45 -17.92 -22.54
N VAL A 14 38.52 -16.60 -22.66
CA VAL A 14 38.13 -15.67 -21.59
C VAL A 14 36.61 -15.72 -21.47
N LEU A 15 36.11 -16.44 -20.47
CA LEU A 15 34.71 -16.41 -20.06
C LEU A 15 34.42 -15.03 -19.43
N CYS A 16 34.02 -14.10 -20.28
CA CYS A 16 33.46 -12.82 -19.89
C CYS A 16 32.14 -13.11 -19.16
N SER A 17 32.18 -13.14 -17.83
CA SER A 17 30.99 -13.25 -16.99
C SER A 17 30.29 -11.90 -17.01
N ILE A 18 29.36 -11.73 -17.95
CA ILE A 18 28.48 -10.56 -18.01
C ILE A 18 27.55 -10.68 -16.81
N ALA A 19 27.91 -10.04 -15.70
CA ALA A 19 27.02 -9.85 -14.58
C ALA A 19 25.89 -8.92 -15.05
N LEU A 20 24.77 -9.53 -15.47
CA LEU A 20 23.50 -8.82 -15.62
C LEU A 20 23.11 -8.36 -14.22
N ALA A 21 23.41 -7.12 -13.88
CA ALA A 21 22.81 -6.44 -12.75
C ALA A 21 21.32 -6.33 -13.04
N SER A 22 20.53 -7.29 -12.56
CA SER A 22 19.09 -7.14 -12.51
C SER A 22 18.81 -5.96 -11.57
N GLU A 23 18.36 -4.84 -12.11
CA GLU A 23 17.71 -3.80 -11.32
C GLU A 23 16.51 -4.45 -10.64
N GLN A 24 16.70 -4.90 -9.40
CA GLN A 24 15.61 -5.30 -8.53
C GLN A 24 14.82 -4.03 -8.26
N SER A 25 13.86 -3.74 -9.14
CA SER A 25 12.76 -2.83 -8.84
C SER A 25 12.22 -3.28 -7.50
N LEU A 26 12.43 -2.47 -6.46
CA LEU A 26 11.83 -2.66 -5.14
C LEU A 26 10.33 -2.74 -5.35
N ALA A 27 9.82 -3.97 -5.42
CA ALA A 27 8.41 -4.22 -5.64
C ALA A 27 7.65 -3.45 -4.55
N ALA A 28 6.88 -2.44 -4.97
CA ALA A 28 6.19 -1.62 -4.00
C ALA A 28 5.18 -2.49 -3.23
N LEU A 29 5.09 -2.24 -1.93
CA LEU A 29 4.42 -3.11 -0.98
C LEU A 29 2.89 -2.94 -1.10
N PRO A 30 2.10 -4.02 -1.03
CA PRO A 30 0.65 -3.87 -0.92
C PRO A 30 0.26 -3.21 0.40
N LEU A 31 -0.96 -2.66 0.49
CA LEU A 31 -1.46 -2.10 1.75
C LEU A 31 -1.41 -3.13 2.87
N GLN A 32 -0.83 -2.74 4.01
CA GLN A 32 -0.75 -3.60 5.19
C GLN A 32 -1.92 -3.30 6.14
N THR A 33 -2.55 -4.35 6.66
CA THR A 33 -3.58 -4.20 7.70
C THR A 33 -2.97 -3.69 9.00
N GLY A 34 -3.61 -2.72 9.64
CA GLY A 34 -3.09 -2.14 10.87
C GLY A 34 -3.73 -0.80 11.19
N VAL A 35 -3.26 -0.21 12.30
CA VAL A 35 -3.61 1.15 12.70
C VAL A 35 -2.38 2.02 12.54
N TYR A 36 -2.55 3.19 11.96
CA TYR A 36 -1.50 4.15 11.67
C TYR A 36 -1.84 5.51 12.28
N HIS A 37 -0.85 6.17 12.87
CA HIS A 37 -0.97 7.47 13.52
C HIS A 37 -0.32 8.56 12.67
N GLY A 38 -1.07 9.62 12.40
CA GLY A 38 -0.61 10.77 11.62
C GLY A 38 -0.20 11.97 12.47
N GLY A 39 -0.06 11.81 13.79
CA GLY A 39 0.14 12.92 14.73
C GLY A 39 -1.17 13.52 15.26
N GLY A 40 -1.13 14.04 16.48
CA GLY A 40 -2.30 14.53 17.21
C GLY A 40 -3.34 13.42 17.41
N SER A 41 -4.61 13.74 17.14
CA SER A 41 -5.73 12.78 17.22
C SER A 41 -6.12 12.19 15.86
N ARG A 42 -5.19 12.10 14.90
CA ARG A 42 -5.45 11.60 13.54
C ARG A 42 -4.96 10.17 13.38
N TYR A 43 -5.86 9.27 13.00
CA TYR A 43 -5.58 7.85 12.85
C TYR A 43 -6.22 7.28 11.58
N ILE A 44 -5.58 6.26 11.03
CA ILE A 44 -6.11 5.45 9.94
C ILE A 44 -6.04 3.99 10.35
N GLN A 45 -7.14 3.24 10.19
CA GLN A 45 -7.16 1.80 10.31
C GLN A 45 -7.43 1.18 8.93
N ILE A 46 -6.58 0.23 8.55
CA ILE A 46 -6.74 -0.60 7.36
C ILE A 46 -7.12 -2.00 7.83
N ALA A 47 -8.27 -2.50 7.38
CA ALA A 47 -8.73 -3.86 7.62
C ALA A 47 -9.05 -4.56 6.30
N GLN A 48 -8.95 -5.89 6.31
CA GLN A 48 -9.21 -6.70 5.13
C GLN A 48 -10.02 -7.94 5.49
N LYS A 49 -10.94 -8.32 4.60
CA LYS A 49 -11.67 -9.60 4.64
C LYS A 49 -11.75 -10.14 3.22
N ALA A 50 -11.17 -11.31 2.99
CA ALA A 50 -10.98 -11.86 1.65
C ALA A 50 -10.32 -10.81 0.72
N ASN A 51 -10.94 -10.47 -0.41
CA ASN A 51 -10.43 -9.50 -1.38
C ASN A 51 -10.90 -8.07 -1.13
N ARG A 52 -11.52 -7.79 0.02
CA ARG A 52 -12.08 -6.48 0.34
C ARG A 52 -11.26 -5.77 1.39
N ILE A 53 -10.72 -4.61 1.02
CA ILE A 53 -9.96 -3.71 1.89
C ILE A 53 -10.86 -2.54 2.28
N CYS A 54 -10.85 -2.21 3.57
CA CYS A 54 -11.57 -1.08 4.13
C CYS A 54 -10.62 -0.16 4.89
N PHE A 55 -10.80 1.13 4.63
CA PHE A 55 -10.16 2.25 5.30
C PHE A 55 -11.12 2.81 6.34
N LYS A 56 -10.60 3.13 7.52
CA LYS A 56 -11.26 3.97 8.50
C LYS A 56 -10.35 5.11 8.94
N GLY A 57 -10.74 6.33 8.64
CA GLY A 57 -10.07 7.53 9.11
C GLY A 57 -10.77 8.07 10.35
N PHE A 58 -10.00 8.43 11.38
CA PHE A 58 -10.50 9.07 12.58
C PHE A 58 -9.72 10.35 12.87
N SER A 59 -10.43 11.42 13.18
CA SER A 59 -9.89 12.71 13.61
C SER A 59 -10.88 13.39 14.55
N PRO A 60 -10.51 14.51 15.20
CA PRO A 60 -11.46 15.33 15.96
C PRO A 60 -12.66 15.80 15.12
N ASN A 61 -12.49 15.92 13.80
CA ASN A 61 -13.52 16.38 12.87
C ASN A 61 -14.48 15.26 12.45
N GLY A 62 -14.22 14.01 12.84
CA GLY A 62 -15.12 12.90 12.55
C GLY A 62 -14.43 11.59 12.21
N VAL A 63 -15.29 10.63 11.84
CA VAL A 63 -14.95 9.29 11.39
C VAL A 63 -15.40 9.13 9.95
N THR A 64 -14.53 8.55 9.13
CA THR A 64 -14.84 8.10 7.78
C THR A 64 -14.59 6.60 7.72
N VAL A 65 -15.47 5.84 7.07
CA VAL A 65 -15.22 4.45 6.68
C VAL A 65 -15.52 4.28 5.20
N ALA A 66 -14.59 3.68 4.46
CA ALA A 66 -14.74 3.49 3.03
C ALA A 66 -14.03 2.23 2.55
N SER A 67 -14.59 1.61 1.52
CA SER A 67 -13.88 0.57 0.77
C SER A 67 -12.75 1.16 -0.07
N VAL A 68 -11.71 0.38 -0.29
CA VAL A 68 -10.49 0.79 -1.00
C VAL A 68 -10.32 -0.06 -2.26
N THR A 69 -9.93 0.59 -3.36
CA THR A 69 -9.71 -0.07 -4.65
C THR A 69 -8.25 0.14 -5.07
N ALA A 70 -7.56 -0.92 -5.46
CA ALA A 70 -6.21 -0.81 -6.01
C ALA A 70 -6.25 -0.23 -7.43
N GLU A 71 -5.37 0.74 -7.71
CA GLU A 71 -5.17 1.30 -9.04
C GLU A 71 -4.15 0.48 -9.82
N THR A 72 -4.36 0.37 -11.13
CA THR A 72 -3.41 -0.27 -12.04
C THR A 72 -2.30 0.69 -12.49
N ASN A 73 -2.54 2.00 -12.45
CA ASN A 73 -1.58 3.02 -12.82
C ASN A 73 -1.83 4.34 -12.05
N PRO A 74 -0.90 4.82 -11.20
CA PRO A 74 0.37 4.19 -10.84
C PRO A 74 0.17 2.96 -9.92
N PRO A 75 1.01 1.92 -10.05
CA PRO A 75 0.92 0.72 -9.21
C PRO A 75 1.11 1.06 -7.72
N ASN A 76 0.55 0.22 -6.84
CA ASN A 76 0.58 0.40 -5.38
C ASN A 76 0.02 1.74 -4.90
N THR A 77 -0.93 2.26 -5.67
CA THR A 77 -1.78 3.38 -5.28
C THR A 77 -3.20 2.86 -5.13
N TYR A 78 -3.90 3.34 -4.11
CA TYR A 78 -5.22 2.87 -3.81
C TYR A 78 -6.17 4.04 -3.67
N LYS A 79 -7.28 4.00 -4.39
CA LYS A 79 -8.37 4.98 -4.24
C LYS A 79 -9.25 4.62 -3.07
N ILE A 80 -9.71 5.65 -2.38
CA ILE A 80 -10.71 5.52 -1.31
C ILE A 80 -12.07 5.84 -1.93
N ASN A 81 -12.96 4.85 -2.01
CA ASN A 81 -14.25 5.05 -2.65
C ASN A 81 -15.06 6.12 -1.90
N GLY A 82 -15.61 7.10 -2.62
CA GLY A 82 -16.34 8.24 -2.06
C GLY A 82 -15.46 9.42 -1.60
N PHE A 83 -14.13 9.33 -1.74
CA PHE A 83 -13.22 10.46 -1.57
C PHE A 83 -12.49 10.77 -2.88
N ASP A 84 -12.92 11.84 -3.56
CA ASP A 84 -12.27 12.26 -4.80
C ASP A 84 -10.88 12.84 -4.52
N GLY A 85 -9.89 12.33 -5.27
CA GLY A 85 -8.52 12.83 -5.24
C GLY A 85 -7.68 12.39 -4.04
N LEU A 86 -8.24 11.68 -3.05
CA LEU A 86 -7.46 11.12 -1.95
C LEU A 86 -7.02 9.69 -2.25
N ILE A 87 -5.75 9.41 -1.96
CA ILE A 87 -5.12 8.12 -2.20
C ILE A 87 -4.44 7.59 -0.95
N LEU A 88 -4.25 6.27 -0.94
CA LEU A 88 -3.39 5.55 -0.02
C LEU A 88 -2.21 4.94 -0.79
N LYS A 89 -1.02 4.98 -0.18
CA LYS A 89 0.16 4.22 -0.66
C LYS A 89 0.91 3.64 0.53
N GLN A 90 1.31 2.38 0.42
CA GLN A 90 2.24 1.80 1.40
C GLN A 90 3.67 2.16 0.98
N GLN A 91 4.37 2.94 1.80
CA GLN A 91 5.77 3.29 1.52
C GLN A 91 6.70 2.15 1.94
N ASP A 92 6.49 1.62 3.15
CA ASP A 92 7.22 0.51 3.75
C ASP A 92 6.30 -0.21 4.75
N LYS A 93 6.81 -1.19 5.51
CA LYS A 93 5.98 -1.99 6.44
C LYS A 93 5.30 -1.16 7.53
N ASP A 94 5.88 -0.01 7.88
CA ASP A 94 5.48 0.80 9.03
C ASP A 94 4.86 2.14 8.61
N THR A 95 4.96 2.51 7.34
CA THR A 95 4.57 3.84 6.84
C THR A 95 3.48 3.76 5.77
N LEU A 96 2.32 4.34 6.10
CA LEU A 96 1.21 4.59 5.20
C LEU A 96 1.21 6.07 4.78
N LEU A 97 1.11 6.32 3.47
CA LEU A 97 0.91 7.65 2.91
C LEU A 97 -0.55 7.88 2.61
N PHE A 98 -1.08 9.03 3.03
CA PHE A 98 -2.48 9.42 2.81
C PHE A 98 -2.60 10.91 2.44
N GLY A 99 -3.37 11.21 1.41
CA GLY A 99 -3.64 12.59 0.98
C GLY A 99 -3.86 12.69 -0.53
N GLN A 100 -3.72 13.89 -1.07
CA GLN A 100 -3.69 14.12 -2.51
C GLN A 100 -2.30 13.74 -3.07
N THR A 101 -2.23 13.41 -4.35
CA THR A 101 -0.97 12.96 -5.01
C THR A 101 0.21 13.92 -4.81
N ASN A 102 -0.04 15.23 -4.77
CA ASN A 102 0.96 16.26 -4.55
C ASN A 102 1.15 16.65 -3.07
N GLN A 103 0.35 16.09 -2.16
CA GLN A 103 0.31 16.45 -0.73
C GLN A 103 0.01 15.22 0.12
N LEU A 104 0.97 14.29 0.16
CA LEU A 104 0.89 13.07 0.96
C LEU A 104 1.40 13.29 2.38
N ASN A 105 0.58 12.93 3.36
CA ASN A 105 0.96 12.92 4.77
C ASN A 105 1.38 11.50 5.18
N LYS A 106 2.42 11.41 6.02
CA LYS A 106 2.90 10.16 6.59
C LYS A 106 2.09 9.78 7.83
N TYR A 107 1.70 8.52 7.90
CA TYR A 107 1.12 7.88 9.07
C TYR A 107 1.97 6.66 9.41
N THR A 108 2.41 6.55 10.66
CA THR A 108 3.27 5.45 11.12
C THR A 108 2.46 4.42 11.89
N THR A 109 2.80 3.14 11.77
CA THR A 109 2.12 2.06 12.50
C THR A 109 2.10 2.33 13.99
N ASN A 110 0.92 2.22 14.58
CA ASN A 110 0.72 2.31 16.02
C ASN A 110 0.32 0.93 16.54
N SER A 111 1.30 0.17 17.02
CA SER A 111 1.10 -1.18 17.55
C SER A 111 0.37 -1.23 18.90
N GLY A 112 0.31 -0.10 19.63
CA GLY A 112 -0.38 0.01 20.90
C GLY A 112 -1.87 0.32 20.79
N PHE A 113 -2.39 0.60 19.59
CA PHE A 113 -3.81 0.87 19.37
C PHE A 113 -4.56 -0.42 19.01
N PRO A 114 -5.74 -0.69 19.61
CA PRO A 114 -6.52 -1.86 19.27
C PRO A 114 -6.83 -1.93 17.77
N LYS A 115 -6.56 -3.09 17.16
CA LYS A 115 -6.91 -3.38 15.76
C LYS A 115 -8.35 -3.90 15.61
N GLU A 116 -9.19 -3.66 16.62
CA GLU A 116 -10.56 -4.16 16.65
C GLU A 116 -11.37 -3.61 15.48
N VAL A 117 -12.13 -4.49 14.84
CA VAL A 117 -13.01 -4.15 13.72
C VAL A 117 -14.37 -3.83 14.30
N ASP A 118 -14.69 -2.55 14.39
CA ASP A 118 -15.99 -2.07 14.88
C ASP A 118 -17.12 -2.26 13.86
N SER A 119 -18.35 -1.93 14.26
CA SER A 119 -19.55 -2.14 13.44
C SER A 119 -19.46 -1.50 12.06
N ASP A 120 -18.95 -0.26 11.98
CA ASP A 120 -18.85 0.47 10.71
C ASP A 120 -17.84 -0.21 9.78
N LEU A 121 -16.68 -0.61 10.33
CA LEU A 121 -15.67 -1.31 9.56
C LEU A 121 -16.15 -2.70 9.14
N GLN A 122 -16.92 -3.41 9.98
CA GLN A 122 -17.55 -4.67 9.64
C GLN A 122 -18.58 -4.52 8.51
N GLN A 123 -19.41 -3.48 8.54
CA GLN A 123 -20.35 -3.17 7.46
C GLN A 123 -19.62 -2.94 6.15
N CYS A 124 -18.52 -2.16 6.19
CA CYS A 124 -17.67 -1.99 5.03
C CYS A 124 -17.15 -3.35 4.54
N LEU A 125 -16.56 -4.17 5.40
CA LEU A 125 -15.94 -5.46 5.02
C LEU A 125 -16.94 -6.50 4.49
N ASN A 126 -18.21 -6.42 4.88
CA ASN A 126 -19.26 -7.35 4.46
C ASN A 126 -20.01 -6.88 3.20
N SER A 127 -19.88 -5.61 2.80
CA SER A 127 -20.54 -5.09 1.61
C SER A 127 -19.91 -5.65 0.32
N GLN A 128 -20.75 -5.93 -0.67
CA GLN A 128 -20.32 -6.32 -2.02
C GLN A 128 -20.19 -5.13 -2.98
N LYS A 129 -20.72 -3.96 -2.60
CA LYS A 129 -20.68 -2.72 -3.40
C LYS A 129 -19.60 -1.79 -2.89
N PRO A 130 -19.16 -0.78 -3.66
CA PRO A 130 -18.40 0.33 -3.10
C PRO A 130 -19.11 0.88 -1.85
N PHE A 131 -18.37 1.05 -0.77
CA PHE A 131 -18.88 1.49 0.53
C PHE A 131 -18.23 2.81 0.91
N PHE A 132 -19.04 3.72 1.44
CA PHE A 132 -18.62 5.00 1.98
C PHE A 132 -19.60 5.44 3.07
N GLN A 133 -19.06 5.86 4.21
CA GLN A 133 -19.82 6.43 5.32
C GLN A 133 -18.94 7.48 6.02
N GLN A 134 -19.54 8.61 6.37
CA GLN A 134 -18.86 9.67 7.11
C GLN A 134 -19.75 10.16 8.25
N ARG A 135 -19.15 10.37 9.41
CA ARG A 135 -19.78 10.93 10.61
C ARG A 135 -18.93 12.10 11.09
N SER A 136 -19.54 13.27 11.32
CA SER A 136 -18.82 14.43 11.83
C SER A 136 -18.47 14.28 13.32
N GLY A 137 -17.39 14.91 13.74
CA GLY A 137 -16.94 14.98 15.14
C GLY A 137 -17.19 16.37 15.72
N GLY A 138 -17.68 16.43 16.97
CA GLY A 138 -17.77 17.65 17.79
C GLY A 138 -19.16 18.31 17.91
N ARG A 139 -19.65 18.40 19.17
CA ARG A 139 -20.66 19.31 19.80
C ARG A 139 -21.90 19.82 19.03
N GLY A 140 -22.30 19.23 17.92
CA GLY A 140 -23.52 19.64 17.19
C GLY A 140 -24.45 18.51 16.77
N SER A 141 -24.04 17.25 16.91
CA SER A 141 -24.89 16.10 16.59
C SER A 141 -25.84 15.81 17.76
N ARG A 142 -26.78 16.72 18.01
CA ARG A 142 -28.01 16.37 18.68
C ARG A 142 -28.93 15.78 17.63
N SER A 143 -29.27 14.51 17.85
CA SER A 143 -30.45 13.84 17.30
C SER A 143 -31.69 14.70 17.45
#